data_AF-A0A2Y9L570-F1
#
_entry.id   AF-A0A2Y9L570-F1
#
_cell.length_a   1.000
_cell.length_b   1.000
_cell.length_c   1.000
_cell.angle_alpha   90.00
_cell.angle_beta   90.00
_cell.angle_gamma   90.00
#
_symmetry.space_group_name_H-M   'P 1'
#
loop_
_entity.id
_entity.type
_entity.pdbx_description
1 polymer ?
#
loop_
_entity_poly.entity_id
_entity_poly.type
_entity_poly.pdbx_seq_one_letter_code
_entity_poly.pdbx_strand_id
1 'polypeptide(L)'
;MRCPRHSHYSLCVNPCPAACPGVQEVVRLPTPCAEGCECENGFFPAGRDCVPVDHCPCFHNGQYFPPDQTVLIKNCSSSCTCQLGEGVACVPFSCPMQEVCGITDGVLSCRLQGAWGCGLRGQRLGHDS
;
A
#
# COMPACT_ATOMS: atom_id res chain seq x y z
N MET A 1 35.30 -0.06 -5.83
CA MET A 1 34.12 0.53 -6.52
C MET A 1 33.68 1.81 -5.79
N ARG A 2 32.82 2.63 -6.40
CA ARG A 2 32.21 3.80 -5.72
C ARG A 2 30.74 3.49 -5.44
N CYS A 3 30.34 3.58 -4.17
CA CYS A 3 28.96 3.37 -3.73
C CYS A 3 28.17 4.69 -3.72
N PRO A 4 26.84 4.64 -3.88
CA PRO A 4 25.97 5.81 -3.76
C PRO A 4 25.99 6.40 -2.34
N ARG A 5 25.38 7.58 -2.16
CA ARG A 5 25.27 8.18 -0.82
C ARG A 5 24.50 7.25 0.12
N HIS A 6 24.84 7.29 1.41
CA HIS A 6 24.22 6.48 2.46
C HIS A 6 24.40 4.97 2.26
N SER A 7 25.55 4.58 1.68
CA SER A 7 25.90 3.18 1.47
C SER A 7 27.41 2.99 1.51
N HIS A 8 27.84 1.76 1.80
CA HIS A 8 29.23 1.39 1.92
C HIS A 8 29.55 0.12 1.13
N TYR A 9 30.83 -0.01 0.77
CA TYR A 9 31.34 -1.22 0.13
C TYR A 9 31.37 -2.39 1.11
N SER A 10 30.84 -3.54 0.70
CA SER A 10 30.96 -4.79 1.45
C SER A 10 31.19 -5.99 0.53
N LEU A 11 31.95 -6.98 1.00
CA LEU A 11 32.22 -8.23 0.28
C LEU A 11 31.04 -9.21 0.35
N CYS A 12 30.10 -8.98 1.27
CA CYS A 12 28.99 -9.88 1.55
C CYS A 12 27.72 -9.07 1.81
N VAL A 13 27.07 -8.65 0.72
CA VAL A 13 25.78 -7.95 0.73
C VAL A 13 24.67 -8.93 0.41
N ASN A 14 23.56 -8.83 1.13
CA ASN A 14 22.36 -9.57 0.78
C ASN A 14 21.83 -9.04 -0.57
N PRO A 15 21.70 -9.86 -1.63
CA PRO A 15 21.20 -9.41 -2.93
C PRO A 15 19.70 -9.07 -2.93
N CYS A 16 18.96 -9.52 -1.93
CA CYS A 16 17.56 -9.16 -1.70
C CYS A 16 17.39 -8.72 -0.24
N PRO A 17 17.99 -7.58 0.14
CA PRO A 17 17.86 -7.07 1.49
C PRO A 17 16.39 -6.72 1.71
N ALA A 18 15.86 -7.12 2.86
CA ALA A 18 14.50 -6.77 3.17
C ALA A 18 14.43 -5.27 3.48
N ALA A 19 13.99 -4.53 2.48
CA ALA A 19 14.03 -3.07 2.46
C ALA A 19 13.06 -2.42 3.48
N CYS A 20 12.04 -3.15 3.92
CA CYS A 20 10.90 -2.59 4.61
C CYS A 20 10.25 -3.61 5.58
N PRO A 21 9.61 -3.16 6.68
CA PRO A 21 8.76 -4.02 7.50
C PRO A 21 7.72 -4.75 6.65
N GLY A 22 7.53 -6.05 6.89
CA GLY A 22 6.61 -6.90 6.11
C GLY A 22 7.17 -7.48 4.81
N VAL A 23 8.24 -6.91 4.24
CA VAL A 23 8.91 -7.48 3.05
C VAL A 23 9.72 -8.73 3.40
N GLN A 24 10.24 -8.81 4.63
CA GLN A 24 10.95 -9.99 5.16
C GLN A 24 10.11 -11.27 5.08
N GLU A 25 8.78 -11.15 5.21
CA GLU A 25 7.86 -12.28 5.13
C GLU A 25 7.70 -12.80 3.70
N VAL A 26 7.87 -11.92 2.71
CA VAL A 26 7.74 -12.23 1.28
C VAL A 26 9.06 -12.73 0.69
N VAL A 27 10.17 -12.14 1.12
CA VAL A 27 11.51 -12.40 0.57
C VAL A 27 12.30 -13.25 1.56
N ARG A 28 12.10 -14.57 1.49
CA ARG A 28 12.94 -15.57 2.18
C ARG A 28 13.75 -16.36 1.16
N LEU A 29 14.61 -15.69 0.40
CA LEU A 29 15.56 -16.40 -0.46
C LEU A 29 16.86 -16.67 0.31
N PRO A 30 17.30 -17.93 0.44
CA PRO A 30 18.65 -18.26 0.87
C PRO A 30 19.60 -18.06 -0.32
N THR A 31 19.80 -16.83 -0.73
CA THR A 31 20.81 -16.50 -1.75
C THR A 31 22.17 -16.30 -1.08
N PRO A 32 23.26 -16.84 -1.65
CA PRO A 32 24.60 -16.50 -1.19
C PRO A 32 24.79 -14.99 -1.29
N CYS A 33 25.43 -14.38 -0.28
CA CYS A 33 25.75 -12.95 -0.33
C CYS A 33 26.75 -12.68 -1.47
N ALA A 34 26.70 -11.47 -2.02
CA ALA A 34 27.55 -11.04 -3.11
C ALA A 34 28.30 -9.76 -2.74
N GLU A 35 29.47 -9.55 -3.33
CA GLU A 35 30.19 -8.28 -3.22
C GLU A 35 29.35 -7.15 -3.83
N GLY A 36 29.16 -6.06 -3.08
CA GLY A 36 28.26 -4.98 -3.48
C GLY A 36 28.22 -3.81 -2.50
N CYS A 37 27.32 -2.86 -2.78
CA CYS A 37 27.08 -1.72 -1.90
C CYS A 37 25.91 -2.03 -0.97
N GLU A 38 26.12 -1.86 0.32
CA GLU A 38 25.12 -2.07 1.36
C GLU A 38 24.67 -0.71 1.93
N CYS A 39 23.34 -0.50 1.98
CA CYS A 39 22.78 0.72 2.57
C CYS A 39 23.12 0.80 4.07
N GLU A 40 23.38 2.02 4.53
CA GLU A 40 23.61 2.28 5.94
C GLU A 40 22.32 2.08 6.77
N ASN A 41 22.47 1.89 8.08
CA ASN A 41 21.34 1.77 9.00
C ASN A 41 20.41 3.00 8.90
N GLY A 42 19.10 2.75 8.83
CA GLY A 42 18.10 3.81 8.62
C GLY A 42 17.85 4.14 7.15
N PHE A 43 18.52 3.45 6.21
CA PHE A 43 18.27 3.55 4.78
C PHE A 43 17.95 2.19 4.18
N PHE A 44 17.08 2.19 3.17
CA PHE A 44 16.76 0.99 2.40
C PHE A 44 17.07 1.19 0.92
N PRO A 45 17.34 0.10 0.18
CA PRO A 45 17.62 0.21 -1.24
C PRO A 45 16.34 0.46 -2.04
N ALA A 46 16.32 1.59 -2.75
CA ALA A 46 15.31 1.94 -3.74
C ALA A 46 15.98 2.04 -5.12
N GLY A 47 16.00 0.93 -5.86
CA GLY A 47 16.70 0.84 -7.14
C GLY A 47 18.21 0.87 -6.95
N ARG A 48 18.86 1.99 -7.32
CA ARG A 48 20.31 2.19 -7.17
C ARG A 48 20.69 3.11 -6.01
N ASP A 49 19.71 3.73 -5.36
CA ASP A 49 19.93 4.67 -4.27
C ASP A 49 19.49 4.08 -2.94
N CYS A 50 20.06 4.60 -1.85
CA CYS A 50 19.63 4.31 -0.50
C CYS A 50 18.79 5.48 0.01
N VAL A 51 17.53 5.20 0.35
CA VAL A 51 16.56 6.23 0.78
C VAL A 51 16.15 6.01 2.24
N PRO A 52 15.77 7.07 2.98
CA PRO A 52 15.40 6.93 4.39
C PRO A 52 14.23 5.98 4.59
N VAL A 53 14.27 5.17 5.65
CA VAL A 53 13.18 4.23 6.02
C VAL A 53 11.83 4.90 6.26
N ASP A 54 11.80 6.21 6.52
CA ASP A 54 10.55 6.97 6.63
C ASP A 54 9.80 7.12 5.29
N HIS A 55 10.44 6.79 4.16
CA HIS A 55 9.80 6.70 2.84
C HIS A 55 9.50 5.26 2.43
N CYS A 56 9.58 4.33 3.38
CA CYS A 56 9.39 2.92 3.13
C CYS A 56 7.93 2.62 2.76
N PRO A 57 7.67 2.04 1.58
CA PRO A 57 6.34 1.57 1.23
C PRO A 57 5.90 0.39 2.12
N CYS A 58 4.61 0.32 2.46
CA CYS A 58 4.11 -0.74 3.30
C CYS A 58 3.73 -1.98 2.48
N PHE A 59 4.14 -3.14 2.99
CA PHE A 59 3.71 -4.44 2.49
C PHE A 59 3.06 -5.25 3.62
N HIS A 60 1.90 -5.84 3.35
CA HIS A 60 1.21 -6.68 4.32
C HIS A 60 0.63 -7.91 3.62
N ASN A 61 0.95 -9.11 4.12
CA ASN A 61 0.58 -10.39 3.50
C ASN A 61 0.92 -10.48 1.99
N GLY A 62 2.07 -9.95 1.59
CA GLY A 62 2.50 -9.93 0.18
C GLY A 62 1.76 -8.94 -0.73
N GLN A 63 0.87 -8.11 -0.19
CA GLN A 63 0.22 -7.02 -0.93
C GLN A 63 0.88 -5.68 -0.63
N TYR A 64 0.99 -4.85 -1.67
CA TYR A 64 1.45 -3.46 -1.57
C TYR A 64 0.30 -2.56 -1.10
N PHE A 65 0.58 -1.69 -0.13
CA PHE A 65 -0.34 -0.70 0.39
C PHE A 65 0.19 0.70 0.06
N PRO A 66 -0.56 1.51 -0.71
CA PRO A 66 -0.11 2.85 -1.03
C PRO A 66 -0.04 3.72 0.24
N PRO A 67 0.99 4.58 0.38
CA PRO A 67 1.13 5.45 1.53
C PRO A 67 -0.05 6.41 1.66
N ASP A 68 -0.48 6.64 2.90
CA ASP A 68 -1.62 7.51 3.26
C ASP A 68 -2.96 7.16 2.59
N GLN A 69 -3.05 5.99 1.94
CA GLN A 69 -4.30 5.48 1.37
C GLN A 69 -4.86 4.35 2.21
N THR A 70 -6.18 4.39 2.35
CA THR A 70 -6.95 3.37 3.02
C THR A 70 -7.53 2.41 2.01
N VAL A 71 -7.24 1.13 2.15
CA VAL A 71 -7.73 0.07 1.28
C VAL A 71 -8.55 -0.94 2.08
N LEU A 72 -9.60 -1.46 1.45
CA LEU A 72 -10.44 -2.48 2.05
C LEU A 72 -9.92 -3.87 1.69
N ILE A 73 -9.89 -4.77 2.66
CA ILE A 73 -9.49 -6.17 2.49
C ILE A 73 -10.55 -7.11 3.08
N LYS A 74 -10.38 -8.42 2.84
CA LYS A 74 -11.23 -9.49 3.42
C LYS A 74 -12.73 -9.24 3.21
N ASN A 75 -13.14 -8.95 1.97
CA ASN A 75 -14.54 -8.60 1.63
C ASN A 75 -15.10 -7.42 2.43
N CYS A 76 -14.33 -6.32 2.53
CA CYS A 76 -14.70 -5.12 3.27
C CYS A 76 -14.98 -5.35 4.76
N SER A 77 -14.41 -6.42 5.35
CA SER A 77 -14.46 -6.64 6.81
C SER A 77 -13.30 -5.96 7.56
N SER A 78 -12.31 -5.47 6.83
CA SER A 78 -11.18 -4.73 7.40
C SER A 78 -10.73 -3.61 6.48
N SER A 79 -10.39 -2.48 7.09
CA SER A 79 -9.86 -1.28 6.46
C SER A 79 -8.43 -1.08 6.93
N CYS A 80 -7.50 -0.95 6.00
CA CYS A 80 -6.07 -0.90 6.28
C CYS A 80 -5.42 0.33 5.65
N THR A 81 -4.57 1.00 6.41
CA THR A 81 -3.85 2.21 5.98
C THR A 81 -2.36 2.00 6.15
N CYS A 82 -1.56 2.39 5.15
CA CYS A 82 -0.11 2.41 5.25
C CYS A 82 0.35 3.68 5.97
N GLN A 83 0.96 3.51 7.13
CA GLN A 83 1.71 4.55 7.84
C GLN A 83 3.18 4.38 7.48
N LEU A 84 3.72 5.34 6.72
CA LEU A 84 5.10 5.33 6.26
C LEU A 84 6.06 5.14 7.45
N GLY A 85 7.01 4.21 7.32
CA GLY A 85 7.97 3.86 8.38
C GLY A 85 7.42 2.97 9.52
N GLU A 86 6.11 3.02 9.80
CA GLU A 86 5.49 2.24 10.88
C GLU A 86 4.86 0.92 10.38
N GLY A 87 4.40 0.88 9.12
CA GLY A 87 3.81 -0.29 8.49
C GLY A 87 2.30 -0.16 8.23
N VAL A 88 1.59 -1.29 8.14
CA VAL A 88 0.15 -1.29 7.84
C VAL A 88 -0.66 -1.39 9.13
N ALA A 89 -1.52 -0.41 9.38
CA ALA A 89 -2.51 -0.42 10.45
C ALA A 89 -3.88 -0.84 9.90
N CYS A 90 -4.45 -1.92 10.43
CA CYS A 90 -5.75 -2.43 10.01
C CYS A 90 -6.78 -2.36 11.15
N VAL A 91 -7.98 -1.90 10.84
CA VAL A 91 -9.12 -1.85 11.75
C VAL A 91 -10.30 -2.67 11.19
N PRO A 92 -11.19 -3.20 12.05
CA PRO A 92 -12.45 -3.78 11.61
C PRO A 92 -13.27 -2.74 10.85
N PHE A 93 -13.89 -3.15 9.75
CA PHE A 93 -14.69 -2.27 8.90
C PHE A 93 -15.91 -3.01 8.39
N SER A 94 -16.95 -2.25 8.05
CA SER A 94 -18.15 -2.74 7.38
C SER A 94 -18.73 -1.62 6.55
N CYS A 95 -19.18 -1.92 5.33
CA CYS A 95 -19.82 -0.92 4.48
C CYS A 95 -21.04 -0.32 5.17
N PRO A 96 -21.30 0.99 4.99
CA PRO A 96 -22.46 1.64 5.55
C PRO A 96 -23.76 1.07 4.97
N MET A 97 -24.88 1.39 5.64
CA MET A 97 -26.22 0.95 5.21
C MET A 97 -26.46 1.28 3.73
N GLN A 98 -27.03 0.32 2.99
CA GLN A 98 -27.33 0.40 1.54
C GLN A 98 -26.12 0.31 0.60
N GLU A 99 -24.92 0.12 1.13
CA GLU A 99 -23.74 -0.22 0.34
C GLU A 99 -23.40 -1.70 0.46
N VAL A 100 -22.94 -2.26 -0.64
CA VAL A 100 -22.45 -3.64 -0.72
C VAL A 100 -20.99 -3.62 -1.11
N CYS A 101 -20.22 -4.49 -0.46
CA CYS A 101 -18.83 -4.70 -0.83
C CYS A 101 -18.74 -5.28 -2.24
N GLY A 102 -18.02 -4.60 -3.13
CA GLY A 102 -17.77 -5.03 -4.49
C GLY A 102 -16.37 -4.65 -4.93
N ILE A 103 -15.98 -5.11 -6.12
CA ILE A 103 -14.73 -4.69 -6.73
C ILE A 103 -15.02 -3.53 -7.69
N THR A 104 -14.30 -2.43 -7.54
CA THR A 104 -14.29 -1.26 -8.43
C THR A 104 -12.85 -1.04 -8.87
N ASP A 105 -12.59 -1.05 -10.18
CA ASP A 105 -11.24 -0.89 -10.76
C ASP A 105 -10.17 -1.85 -10.17
N GLY A 106 -10.59 -3.07 -9.83
CA GLY A 106 -9.70 -4.10 -9.28
C GLY A 106 -9.47 -4.02 -7.76
N VAL A 107 -10.06 -3.04 -7.07
CA VAL A 107 -9.94 -2.85 -5.62
C VAL A 107 -11.28 -3.05 -4.92
N LEU A 108 -11.28 -3.59 -3.71
CA LEU A 108 -12.50 -3.69 -2.89
C LEU A 108 -12.99 -2.30 -2.48
N SER A 109 -14.27 -2.04 -2.70
CA SER A 109 -14.92 -0.76 -2.42
C SER A 109 -16.37 -1.01 -2.02
N CYS A 110 -16.92 -0.11 -1.20
CA CYS A 110 -18.34 -0.11 -0.91
C CYS A 110 -19.08 0.65 -2.03
N ARG A 111 -20.08 0.00 -2.62
CA ARG A 111 -20.90 0.58 -3.69
C ARG A 111 -22.36 0.53 -3.31
N LEU A 112 -23.12 1.56 -3.66
CA LEU A 112 -24.57 1.54 -3.48
C LEU A 112 -25.17 0.36 -4.25
N GLN A 113 -25.91 -0.49 -3.53
CA GLN A 113 -26.60 -1.62 -4.14
C GLN A 113 -27.83 -1.08 -4.87
N GLY A 114 -27.64 -0.65 -6.12
CA GLY A 114 -28.72 -0.30 -7.05
C GLY A 114 -29.86 0.47 -6.39
N ALA A 115 -29.66 1.77 -6.13
CA ALA A 115 -30.80 2.66 -6.15
C ALA A 115 -31.43 2.51 -7.53
N TRP A 116 -32.56 1.81 -7.60
CA TRP A 116 -33.52 1.97 -8.69
C TRP A 116 -33.60 3.46 -8.94
N GLY A 117 -33.21 3.88 -10.15
CA GLY A 117 -32.94 5.27 -10.43
C GLY A 117 -34.08 6.14 -9.94
N CYS A 118 -33.88 6.81 -8.80
CA CYS A 118 -34.65 8.00 -8.51
C CYS A 118 -33.94 9.08 -9.32
N GLY A 119 -34.20 9.07 -10.63
CA GLY A 119 -33.95 10.22 -11.46
C GLY A 119 -34.62 11.38 -10.74
N LEU A 120 -33.80 12.26 -10.17
CA LEU A 120 -34.23 13.55 -9.68
C LEU A 120 -34.71 14.33 -10.91
N ARG A 121 -35.93 14.02 -11.35
CA ARG A 121 -36.75 14.89 -12.19
C ARG A 121 -37.32 15.95 -11.25
N GLY A 122 -36.43 16.80 -10.76
CA GLY A 122 -36.77 17.99 -10.02
C GLY A 122 -36.73 19.18 -10.96
N GLN A 123 -37.89 19.56 -11.51
CA GLN A 123 -38.40 20.94 -11.47
C GLN A 123 -39.78 21.02 -12.14
N ARG A 124 -40.82 21.10 -11.30
CA ARG A 124 -42.02 21.88 -11.62
C ARG A 124 -41.60 23.35 -11.63
N LEU A 125 -41.76 24.02 -12.76
CA LEU A 125 -42.10 25.44 -12.76
C LEU A 125 -43.39 25.55 -13.56
N GLY A 126 -44.46 25.89 -12.86
CA GLY A 126 -45.66 26.37 -13.51
C GLY A 126 -45.35 27.72 -14.17
N HIS A 127 -45.95 27.95 -15.33
CA HIS A 127 -46.20 29.30 -15.80
C HIS A 127 -47.62 29.34 -16.34
N ASP A 128 -48.47 29.96 -15.54
CA ASP A 128 -49.75 30.55 -15.91
C ASP A 128 -49.49 31.71 -16.88
N SER A 129 -50.21 31.74 -18.02
CA SER A 129 -50.66 32.89 -18.82
C SER A 129 -51.15 32.42 -20.19
#